data_AF-A0AB39TEB9-F1
#
_entry.id   AF-A0AB39TEB9-F1
#
_cell.length_a   1.000
_cell.length_b   1.000
_cell.length_c   1.000
_cell.angle_alpha   90.00
_cell.angle_beta   90.00
_cell.angle_gamma   90.00
#
_symmetry.space_group_name_H-M   'P 1'
#
loop_
_entity.id
_entity.type
_entity.pdbx_description
1 polymer ?
#
loop_
_entity_poly.entity_id
_entity_poly.type
_entity_poly.pdbx_seq_one_letter_code
_entity_poly.pdbx_strand_id
1 'polypeptide(L)'
;MRVVLTRASVCMADDCDAPHEAVWETPDGGAVADVLERSAGYLLSLNTSCWVAYLGYGRGDGRPLAVASPRWSGLRLLPDAEAHARLGPHADRLEIYWAVRSGADPEVVWWELTGRQGPRPRPQAAPAPQPEALRLRLRDHRDQLIRRIRLG
;
A
#
# COMPACT_ATOMS: atom_id res chain seq x y z
N MET A 1 24.96 -0.19 -2.67
CA MET A 1 24.01 -0.88 -1.79
C MET A 1 22.91 -1.56 -2.59
N ARG A 2 22.66 -2.85 -2.30
CA ARG A 2 21.59 -3.63 -2.93
C ARG A 2 20.25 -3.37 -2.22
N VAL A 3 19.25 -2.89 -2.94
CA VAL A 3 17.88 -2.77 -2.45
C VAL A 3 17.10 -4.01 -2.84
N VAL A 4 16.45 -4.64 -1.87
CA VAL A 4 15.51 -5.75 -2.08
C VAL A 4 14.14 -5.31 -1.62
N LEU A 5 13.21 -5.30 -2.56
CA LEU A 5 11.85 -4.85 -2.36
C LEU A 5 10.90 -6.02 -2.36
N THR A 6 10.03 -6.11 -1.38
CA THR A 6 8.95 -7.08 -1.34
C THR A 6 7.61 -6.39 -1.10
N ARG A 7 6.50 -7.02 -1.48
CA ARG A 7 5.16 -6.50 -1.21
C ARG A 7 4.18 -7.59 -0.81
N ALA A 8 3.19 -7.21 -0.02
CA ALA A 8 2.05 -8.07 0.30
C ALA A 8 1.32 -8.46 -0.98
N SER A 9 1.02 -9.75 -1.12
CA SER A 9 0.18 -10.23 -2.21
C SER A 9 -1.24 -9.69 -2.09
N VAL A 10 -1.80 -9.26 -3.21
CA VAL A 10 -3.20 -8.84 -3.35
C VAL A 10 -3.90 -9.86 -4.24
N CYS A 11 -4.43 -10.93 -3.64
CA CYS A 11 -5.12 -12.02 -4.36
C CYS A 11 -6.50 -11.61 -4.91
N MET A 12 -6.55 -10.57 -5.72
CA MET A 12 -7.72 -10.17 -6.51
C MET A 12 -7.27 -9.95 -7.95
N ALA A 13 -7.57 -10.94 -8.81
CA ALA A 13 -7.43 -10.93 -10.27
C ALA A 13 -5.99 -10.84 -10.85
N ASP A 14 -5.35 -12.00 -11.02
CA ASP A 14 -4.09 -12.24 -11.78
C ASP A 14 -2.74 -11.91 -11.12
N ASP A 15 -2.69 -11.32 -9.93
CA ASP A 15 -1.42 -11.00 -9.22
C ASP A 15 -0.82 -12.19 -8.43
N CYS A 16 -1.21 -13.43 -8.76
CA CYS A 16 -0.69 -14.65 -8.11
C CYS A 16 0.75 -14.98 -8.55
N ASP A 17 1.12 -14.56 -9.76
CA ASP A 17 2.43 -14.83 -10.38
C ASP A 17 3.34 -13.60 -10.44
N ALA A 18 2.90 -12.45 -9.90
CA ALA A 18 3.73 -11.27 -9.88
C ALA A 18 4.93 -11.49 -8.95
N PRO A 19 6.16 -11.16 -9.38
CA PRO A 19 7.33 -11.33 -8.54
C PRO A 19 7.06 -10.65 -7.20
N HIS A 20 7.19 -11.41 -6.12
CA HIS A 20 7.06 -10.86 -4.76
C HIS A 20 8.31 -10.08 -4.35
N GLU A 21 9.32 -10.04 -5.23
CA GLU A 21 10.62 -9.45 -5.00
C GLU A 21 11.10 -8.65 -6.22
N ALA A 22 11.55 -7.42 -6.00
CA ALA A 22 12.32 -6.63 -6.96
C ALA A 22 13.68 -6.25 -6.37
N VAL A 23 14.71 -6.22 -7.20
CA VAL A 23 16.08 -5.96 -6.76
C VAL A 23 16.72 -4.91 -7.65
N TRP A 24 17.39 -3.94 -7.06
CA TRP A 24 18.22 -2.98 -7.78
C TRP A 24 19.35 -2.43 -6.93
N GLU A 25 20.35 -1.84 -7.57
CA GLU A 25 21.43 -1.14 -6.90
C GLU A 25 21.12 0.36 -6.73
N THR A 26 21.57 0.91 -5.60
CA THR A 26 21.58 2.34 -5.31
C THR A 26 22.94 2.75 -4.76
N PRO A 27 23.42 3.98 -5.03
CA PRO A 27 24.62 4.50 -4.39
C PRO A 27 24.47 4.53 -2.87
N ASP A 28 25.58 4.30 -2.17
CA ASP A 28 25.64 4.43 -0.72
C ASP A 28 25.48 5.91 -0.31
N GLY A 29 24.94 6.13 0.89
CA GLY A 29 24.72 7.50 1.41
C GLY A 29 23.56 8.26 0.73
N GLY A 30 22.83 7.63 -0.20
CA GLY A 30 21.61 8.18 -0.79
C GLY A 30 20.50 8.43 0.24
N ALA A 31 19.55 9.29 -0.10
CA ALA A 31 18.44 9.58 0.80
C ALA A 31 17.45 8.41 0.84
N VAL A 32 16.98 8.05 2.04
CA VAL A 32 15.96 7.00 2.19
C VAL A 32 14.66 7.39 1.47
N ALA A 33 14.34 8.69 1.43
CA ALA A 33 13.21 9.21 0.68
C ALA A 33 13.26 8.84 -0.82
N ASP A 34 14.42 8.99 -1.46
CA ASP A 34 14.59 8.68 -2.89
C ASP A 34 14.39 7.19 -3.17
N VAL A 35 14.88 6.33 -2.27
CA VAL A 35 14.70 4.88 -2.39
C VAL A 35 13.24 4.49 -2.19
N LEU A 36 12.56 5.10 -1.21
CA LEU A 36 11.14 4.86 -0.97
C LEU A 36 10.28 5.33 -2.17
N GLU A 37 10.57 6.50 -2.74
CA GLU A 37 9.85 7.02 -3.91
C GLU A 37 10.05 6.11 -5.12
N ARG A 38 11.29 5.71 -5.41
CA ARG A 38 11.58 4.75 -6.47
C ARG A 38 10.84 3.43 -6.24
N SER A 39 10.77 2.97 -5.00
CA SER A 39 10.10 1.73 -4.65
C SER A 39 8.58 1.79 -4.77
N ALA A 40 7.97 2.98 -4.62
CA ALA A 40 6.53 3.14 -4.76
C ALA A 40 6.06 2.87 -6.20
N GLY A 41 6.93 3.05 -7.21
CA GLY A 41 6.67 2.66 -8.59
C GLY A 41 6.48 1.15 -8.80
N TYR A 42 6.87 0.32 -7.83
CA TYR A 42 6.64 -1.13 -7.82
C TYR A 42 5.23 -1.53 -7.36
N LEU A 43 4.46 -0.59 -6.82
CA LEU A 43 3.18 -0.90 -6.18
C LEU A 43 2.06 -1.00 -7.21
N LEU A 44 1.16 -1.96 -6.98
CA LEU A 44 -0.06 -2.02 -7.75
C LEU A 44 -0.94 -0.80 -7.41
N SER A 45 -1.30 -0.04 -8.44
CA SER A 45 -2.16 1.13 -8.32
C SER A 45 -3.62 0.72 -8.48
N LEU A 46 -4.29 0.42 -7.36
CA LEU A 46 -5.74 0.22 -7.32
C LEU A 46 -6.38 1.46 -6.67
N ASN A 47 -7.52 1.92 -7.17
CA ASN A 47 -8.17 3.16 -6.71
C ASN A 47 -8.39 3.24 -5.18
N THR A 48 -8.40 2.10 -4.47
CA THR A 48 -8.60 2.02 -3.03
C THR A 48 -7.41 1.39 -2.28
N SER A 49 -6.24 1.24 -2.92
CA SER A 49 -5.07 0.68 -2.25
C SER A 49 -4.35 1.75 -1.42
N CYS A 50 -4.14 1.44 -0.15
CA CYS A 50 -3.22 2.15 0.73
C CYS A 50 -2.07 1.20 1.05
N TRP A 51 -0.83 1.63 0.82
CA TRP A 51 0.38 0.83 1.04
C TRP A 51 1.22 1.45 2.14
N VAL A 52 1.84 0.62 2.98
CA VAL A 52 2.73 1.05 4.06
C VAL A 52 4.08 0.34 3.90
N ALA A 53 5.16 1.12 3.81
CA ALA A 53 6.52 0.62 3.73
C ALA A 53 7.06 0.31 5.12
N TYR A 54 7.80 -0.78 5.24
CA TYR A 54 8.49 -1.23 6.44
C TYR A 54 9.94 -1.57 6.10
N LEU A 55 10.85 -1.35 7.05
CA LEU A 55 12.22 -1.86 6.95
C LEU A 55 12.23 -3.37 7.26
N GLY A 56 12.91 -4.18 6.43
CA GLY A 56 13.06 -5.62 6.61
C GLY A 56 12.07 -6.48 5.82
N TYR A 57 12.18 -7.80 5.96
CA TYR A 57 11.31 -8.80 5.33
C TYR A 57 9.98 -9.00 6.08
N GLY A 58 9.14 -7.97 6.12
CA GLY A 58 7.75 -8.12 6.58
C GLY A 58 7.28 -7.04 7.53
N ARG A 59 5.98 -7.10 7.87
CA ARG A 59 5.33 -6.13 8.75
C ARG A 59 5.75 -6.28 10.23
N GLY A 60 6.05 -7.50 10.66
CA GLY A 60 6.25 -7.85 12.08
C GLY A 60 7.54 -7.30 12.68
N ASP A 61 8.55 -7.06 11.84
CA ASP A 61 9.93 -6.83 12.28
C ASP A 61 10.39 -5.38 12.09
N GLY A 62 9.58 -4.57 11.40
CA GLY A 62 9.98 -3.27 10.88
C GLY A 62 9.17 -2.09 11.43
N ARG A 63 9.85 -0.94 11.55
CA ARG A 63 9.18 0.35 11.75
C ARG A 63 8.58 0.87 10.44
N PRO A 64 7.40 1.50 10.46
CA PRO A 64 6.76 2.00 9.25
C PRO A 64 7.51 3.26 8.76
N LEU A 65 7.89 3.28 7.49
CA LEU A 65 8.73 4.34 6.90
C LEU A 65 7.93 5.32 6.04
N ALA A 66 6.92 4.84 5.33
CA ALA A 66 6.13 5.65 4.44
C ALA A 66 4.73 5.07 4.22
N VAL A 67 3.82 5.92 3.79
CA VAL A 67 2.51 5.53 3.26
C VAL A 67 2.41 5.99 1.82
N ALA A 68 1.95 5.11 0.93
CA ALA A 68 1.71 5.41 -0.48
C ALA A 68 0.24 5.12 -0.83
N SER A 69 -0.36 5.99 -1.64
CA SER A 69 -1.74 5.85 -2.09
C SER A 69 -1.92 6.55 -3.44
N PRO A 70 -2.67 5.98 -4.39
CA PRO A 70 -3.03 6.65 -5.64
C PRO A 70 -3.86 7.92 -5.45
N ARG A 71 -4.40 8.16 -4.23
CA ARG A 71 -5.12 9.40 -3.87
C ARG A 71 -4.17 10.58 -3.63
N TRP A 72 -2.86 10.36 -3.60
CA TRP A 72 -1.85 11.39 -3.40
C TRP A 72 -0.93 11.51 -4.62
N SER A 73 -0.30 12.67 -4.79
CA SER A 73 0.68 12.91 -5.87
C SER A 73 2.03 12.21 -5.64
N GLY A 74 2.26 11.67 -4.45
CA GLY A 74 3.49 10.98 -4.04
C GLY A 74 3.27 10.25 -2.71
N LEU A 75 4.33 9.60 -2.19
CA LEU A 75 4.25 9.00 -0.86
C LEU A 75 4.35 10.06 0.23
N ARG A 76 3.98 9.69 1.45
CA ARG A 76 4.22 10.49 2.65
C ARG A 76 5.15 9.73 3.58
N LEU A 77 6.25 10.37 3.97
CA LEU A 77 7.20 9.83 4.93
C LEU A 77 6.60 9.82 6.34
N LEU A 78 7.11 8.90 7.13
CA LEU A 78 6.83 8.76 8.57
C LEU A 78 8.08 9.13 9.38
N PRO A 79 7.94 9.46 10.67
CA PRO A 79 9.06 9.95 11.49
C PRO A 79 10.29 9.04 11.50
N ASP A 80 10.10 7.72 11.43
CA ASP A 80 11.22 6.78 11.41
C ASP A 80 12.02 6.84 10.10
N ALA A 81 11.41 7.19 8.96
CA ALA A 81 12.16 7.42 7.71
C ALA A 81 12.96 8.72 7.76
N GLU A 82 12.45 9.75 8.44
CA GLU A 82 13.18 11.01 8.67
C GLU A 82 14.36 10.80 9.62
N ALA A 83 14.19 9.97 10.65
CA ALA A 83 15.28 9.57 11.54
C ALA A 83 16.39 8.81 10.82
N HIS A 84 16.05 8.10 9.74
CA HIS A 84 16.99 7.43 8.83
C HIS A 84 17.15 8.21 7.52
N ALA A 85 17.28 9.55 7.57
CA ALA A 85 17.32 10.40 6.38
C ALA A 85 18.34 9.96 5.32
N ARG A 86 19.44 9.32 5.74
CA ARG A 86 20.46 8.74 4.85
C ARG A 86 20.62 7.26 5.10
N LEU A 87 20.81 6.54 4.00
CA LEU A 87 21.28 5.17 4.05
C LEU A 87 22.68 5.15 4.66
N GLY A 88 22.86 4.36 5.72
CA GLY A 88 24.12 4.28 6.43
C GLY A 88 25.26 3.86 5.47
N PRO A 89 26.44 4.49 5.56
CA PRO A 89 27.62 3.92 4.93
C PRO A 89 27.80 2.50 5.50
N HIS A 90 28.03 1.50 4.65
CA HIS A 90 28.18 0.08 5.00
C HIS A 90 26.90 -0.78 5.13
N ALA A 91 25.71 -0.29 4.79
CA ALA A 91 24.59 -1.20 4.57
C ALA A 91 24.74 -1.84 3.18
N ASP A 92 25.29 -3.06 3.10
CA ASP A 92 25.45 -3.75 1.82
C ASP A 92 24.08 -4.10 1.18
N ARG A 93 23.05 -4.20 2.03
CA ARG A 93 21.68 -4.56 1.68
C ARG A 93 20.67 -3.71 2.42
N LEU A 94 19.64 -3.27 1.72
CA LEU A 94 18.45 -2.64 2.27
C LEU A 94 17.22 -3.46 1.87
N GLU A 95 16.42 -3.87 2.83
CA GLU A 95 15.19 -4.63 2.60
C GLU A 95 13.99 -3.73 2.91
N ILE A 96 13.07 -3.63 1.98
CA ILE A 96 11.83 -2.86 2.15
C ILE A 96 10.65 -3.78 1.84
N TYR A 97 9.71 -3.85 2.76
CA TYR A 97 8.46 -4.55 2.59
C TYR A 97 7.28 -3.58 2.53
N TRP A 98 6.45 -3.71 1.49
CA TRP A 98 5.23 -2.93 1.32
C TRP A 98 3.99 -3.74 1.71
N ALA A 99 3.34 -3.37 2.80
CA ALA A 99 2.09 -3.99 3.22
C ALA A 99 0.87 -3.23 2.67
N VAL A 100 -0.10 -3.96 2.12
CA VAL A 100 -1.39 -3.37 1.73
C VAL A 100 -2.31 -3.19 2.94
N ARG A 101 -3.08 -2.11 2.93
CA ARG A 101 -4.20 -1.80 3.83
C ARG A 101 -5.45 -1.62 2.99
N SER A 102 -6.04 -2.74 2.57
CA SER A 102 -7.21 -2.76 1.70
C SER A 102 -8.40 -2.06 2.35
N GLY A 103 -9.01 -1.11 1.62
CA GLY A 103 -10.20 -0.38 2.08
C GLY A 103 -9.95 0.62 3.20
N ALA A 104 -8.69 0.82 3.62
CA ALA A 104 -8.36 1.84 4.61
C ALA A 104 -8.26 3.23 3.94
N ASP A 105 -8.70 4.26 4.65
CA ASP A 105 -8.45 5.63 4.23
C ASP A 105 -6.97 6.00 4.48
N PRO A 106 -6.22 6.42 3.45
CA PRO A 106 -4.79 6.68 3.57
C PRO A 106 -4.48 7.86 4.51
N GLU A 107 -5.36 8.85 4.64
CA GLU A 107 -5.19 9.97 5.60
C GLU A 107 -5.24 9.47 7.03
N VAL A 108 -6.17 8.55 7.30
CA VAL A 108 -6.33 7.91 8.61
C VAL A 108 -5.13 7.04 8.95
N VAL A 109 -4.67 6.22 8.00
CA VAL A 109 -3.50 5.36 8.18
C VAL A 109 -2.25 6.19 8.46
N TRP A 110 -1.99 7.23 7.65
CA TRP A 110 -0.83 8.09 7.87
C TRP A 110 -0.90 8.81 9.22
N TRP A 111 -2.06 9.34 9.60
CA TRP A 111 -2.25 9.96 10.91
C TRP A 111 -1.93 9.00 12.06
N GLU A 112 -2.47 7.78 12.03
CA GLU A 112 -2.22 6.75 13.05
C GLU A 112 -0.73 6.41 13.16
N LEU A 113 -0.04 6.27 12.03
CA LEU A 113 1.37 5.89 12.00
C LEU A 113 2.33 7.03 12.37
N THR A 114 1.92 8.28 12.25
CA THR A 114 2.74 9.43 12.70
C THR A 114 2.78 9.60 14.22
N GLY A 115 1.92 8.90 14.98
CA GLY A 115 1.86 9.02 16.44
C GLY A 115 1.38 10.40 16.93
N ARG A 116 0.78 11.22 16.07
CA ARG A 116 0.30 12.57 16.40
C ARG A 116 -0.84 12.53 17.42
N GLN A 117 -0.80 13.45 18.39
CA GLN A 117 -1.92 13.73 19.29
C GLN A 117 -2.80 14.83 18.70
N GLY A 118 -4.09 14.53 18.51
CA GLY A 118 -5.07 15.43 17.91
C GLY A 118 -6.31 14.68 17.41
N PRO A 119 -7.37 15.38 16.97
CA PRO A 119 -8.57 14.74 16.48
C PRO A 119 -8.25 13.92 15.22
N ARG A 120 -8.50 12.60 15.31
CA ARG A 120 -8.36 11.67 14.19
C ARG A 120 -9.15 12.21 12.97
N PRO A 121 -8.53 12.27 11.78
CA PRO A 121 -9.26 12.66 10.59
C PRO A 121 -10.42 11.70 10.34
N ARG A 122 -11.57 12.24 9.90
CA ARG A 122 -12.70 11.39 9.52
C ARG A 122 -12.32 10.65 8.24
N PRO A 123 -12.61 9.33 8.13
CA PRO A 123 -12.44 8.62 6.87
C PRO A 123 -13.17 9.36 5.76
N GLN A 124 -12.49 9.62 4.64
CA GLN A 124 -13.18 10.14 3.47
C GLN A 124 -14.11 9.03 2.98
N ALA A 125 -15.39 9.35 2.81
CA ALA A 125 -16.35 8.40 2.28
C ALA A 125 -15.80 7.83 0.96
N ALA A 126 -15.82 6.50 0.82
CA ALA A 126 -15.52 5.88 -0.45
C ALA A 126 -16.36 6.57 -1.53
N PRO A 127 -15.79 6.87 -2.71
CA PRO A 127 -16.57 7.45 -3.80
C PRO A 127 -17.83 6.59 -3.98
N ALA A 128 -19.00 7.25 -4.03
CA ALA A 128 -20.26 6.56 -4.17
C ALA A 128 -20.15 5.58 -5.36
N PRO A 129 -20.62 4.33 -5.22
CA PRO A 129 -20.55 3.38 -6.32
C PRO A 129 -21.19 4.03 -7.54
N GLN A 130 -20.47 4.05 -8.67
CA GLN A 130 -21.02 4.59 -9.91
C GLN A 130 -22.37 3.89 -10.18
N PRO A 131 -23.43 4.64 -10.57
CA PRO A 131 -24.78 4.10 -10.66
C PRO A 131 -24.89 2.87 -11.58
N GLU A 132 -23.97 2.71 -12.54
CA GLU A 132 -23.89 1.53 -13.40
C GLU A 132 -23.40 0.27 -12.66
N ALA A 133 -22.39 0.38 -11.79
CA ALA A 133 -21.92 -0.74 -10.98
C ALA A 133 -22.97 -1.21 -9.97
N LEU A 134 -23.76 -0.27 -9.43
CA LEU A 134 -24.90 -0.59 -8.56
C LEU A 134 -26.01 -1.30 -9.35
N ARG A 135 -26.32 -0.84 -10.57
CA ARG A 135 -27.29 -1.48 -11.46
C ARG A 135 -26.88 -2.90 -11.83
N LEU A 136 -25.60 -3.14 -12.11
CA LEU A 136 -25.08 -4.48 -12.44
C LEU A 136 -25.23 -5.43 -11.25
N ARG A 137 -24.81 -5.00 -10.05
CA ARG A 137 -24.93 -5.81 -8.81
C ARG A 137 -26.37 -6.13 -8.44
N LEU A 138 -27.28 -5.18 -8.61
CA LEU A 138 -28.72 -5.40 -8.36
C LEU A 138 -29.32 -6.37 -9.38
N ARG A 139 -28.88 -6.32 -10.64
CA ARG A 139 -29.31 -7.25 -11.69
C ARG A 139 -28.80 -8.66 -11.41
N ASP A 140 -27.53 -8.82 -11.07
CA ASP A 140 -26.94 -10.12 -10.74
C ASP A 140 -27.58 -10.75 -9.50
N HIS A 141 -27.83 -9.94 -8.46
CA HIS A 141 -28.51 -10.40 -7.25
C HIS A 141 -29.95 -10.86 -7.53
N ARG A 142 -30.70 -10.10 -8.35
CA ARG A 142 -32.04 -10.48 -8.78
C ARG A 142 -32.04 -11.78 -9.58
N ASP A 143 -31.11 -11.94 -10.51
CA ASP A 143 -31.06 -13.11 -11.39
C ASP A 143 -30.65 -14.38 -10.60
N GLN A 144 -29.80 -14.24 -9.56
CA GLN A 144 -29.50 -15.32 -8.62
C GLN A 144 -30.71 -15.72 -7.76
N LEU A 145 -31.50 -14.75 -7.28
CA LEU A 145 -32.74 -15.00 -6.54
C LEU A 145 -33.77 -15.74 -7.40
N ILE A 146 -33.96 -15.32 -8.65
CA ILE A 146 -34.88 -15.97 -9.59
C ILE A 146 -34.45 -17.43 -9.87
N ARG A 147 -33.15 -17.70 -10.02
CA ARG A 147 -32.64 -19.06 -10.22
C ARG A 147 -32.90 -19.96 -9.01
N ARG A 148 -32.76 -19.45 -7.79
CA ARG A 148 -33.06 -20.22 -6.57
C ARG A 148 -34.55 -20.58 -6.45
N ILE A 149 -35.44 -19.68 -6.85
CA ILE A 149 -36.90 -19.92 -6.79
C ILE A 149 -37.36 -20.93 -7.84
N ARG A 150 -36.69 -21.02 -9.00
CA ARG A 150 -37.06 -21.96 -10.07
C ARG A 150 -36.51 -23.38 -9.91
N LEU A 151 -35.58 -23.59 -8.97
CA LEU A 151 -34.89 -24.87 -8.75
C LEU A 151 -35.23 -25.55 -7.41
N GLY A 152 -36.13 -24.95 -6.62
CA GLY A 152 -36.75 -25.57 -5.43
C GLY A 152 -38.22 -25.83 -5.69
#